data_AF-A0A945TFV9-F1
#
_entry.id   AF-A0A945TFV9-F1
#
_cell.length_a   1.000
_cell.length_b   1.000
_cell.length_c   1.000
_cell.angle_alpha   90.00
_cell.angle_beta   90.00
_cell.angle_gamma   90.00
#
_symmetry.space_group_name_H-M   'P 1'
#
loop_
_entity.id
_entity.type
_entity.pdbx_description
1 polymer ?
#
loop_
_entity_poly.entity_id
_entity_poly.type
_entity_poly.pdbx_seq_one_letter_code
_entity_poly.pdbx_strand_id
1 'polypeptide(L)' 'AEYDSGELVLQEEEIADAQWFHYNDLPHKPAMMSISGWLIDDFIKRMD' A
#
# COMPACT_ATOMS: atom_id res chain seq x y z
N ALA A 1 3.63 -0.22 -10.48
CA ALA A 1 4.92 -0.90 -10.28
C ALA A 1 4.63 -2.30 -9.77
N GLU A 2 5.51 -3.25 -10.02
CA GLU A 2 5.37 -4.64 -9.58
C GLU A 2 6.57 -5.00 -8.71
N TYR A 3 6.36 -5.87 -7.73
CA TYR A 3 7.42 -6.37 -6.88
C TYR A 3 8.27 -7.38 -7.68
N ASP A 4 9.58 -7.23 -7.60
CA ASP A 4 10.54 -8.11 -8.28
C ASP A 4 11.14 -9.14 -7.30
N SER A 5 11.87 -8.69 -6.27
CA SER A 5 12.47 -9.56 -5.24
C SER A 5 12.92 -8.78 -3.99
N GLY A 6 13.32 -9.50 -2.92
CA GLY A 6 13.88 -8.94 -1.68
C GLY A 6 12.91 -8.87 -0.49
N GLU A 7 13.41 -8.48 0.68
CA GLU A 7 12.62 -8.38 1.91
C GLU A 7 12.40 -6.93 2.32
N LEU A 8 11.31 -6.66 3.06
CA LEU A 8 11.08 -5.34 3.65
C LEU A 8 12.11 -5.08 4.75
N VAL A 9 12.95 -4.06 4.56
CA VAL A 9 13.91 -3.58 5.55
C VAL A 9 13.63 -2.10 5.79
N LEU A 10 13.10 -1.77 6.97
CA LEU A 10 12.64 -0.43 7.30
C LEU A 10 13.80 0.46 7.76
N GLN A 11 13.65 1.76 7.53
CA GLN A 11 14.41 2.81 8.19
C GLN A 11 13.52 3.39 9.28
N GLU A 12 13.76 3.02 10.53
CA GLU A 12 12.85 3.26 11.65
C GLU A 12 12.63 4.75 11.94
N GLU A 13 13.56 5.62 11.56
CA GLU A 13 13.44 7.07 11.71
C GLU A 13 12.39 7.70 10.76
N GLU A 14 12.12 7.04 9.63
CA GLU A 14 11.18 7.52 8.60
C GLU A 14 9.85 6.75 8.63
N ILE A 15 9.92 5.42 8.79
CA ILE A 15 8.76 4.53 8.68
C ILE A 15 8.72 3.60 9.89
N ALA A 16 7.70 3.80 10.72
CA ALA A 16 7.49 2.99 11.93
C ALA A 16 6.98 1.57 11.64
N ASP A 17 6.22 1.38 10.54
CA ASP A 17 5.70 0.08 10.14
C ASP A 17 5.41 0.04 8.62
N ALA A 18 5.64 -1.12 8.02
CA ALA A 18 5.39 -1.41 6.61
C ALA A 18 5.20 -2.91 6.44
N GLN A 19 4.10 -3.29 5.80
CA GLN A 19 3.72 -4.68 5.57
C GLN A 19 3.08 -4.85 4.20
N TRP A 20 3.04 -6.09 3.72
CA TRP A 20 2.22 -6.46 2.59
C TRP A 20 0.79 -6.72 3.05
N PHE A 21 -0.18 -6.09 2.41
CA PHE A 21 -1.60 -6.30 2.68
C PHE A 21 -2.27 -6.91 1.48
N HIS A 22 -3.15 -7.89 1.72
CA HIS A 22 -4.02 -8.38 0.67
C HIS A 22 -5.01 -7.27 0.28
N TYR A 23 -5.32 -7.12 -1.01
CA TYR A 23 -6.14 -6.00 -1.50
C TYR A 23 -7.57 -5.96 -0.90
N ASN A 24 -8.06 -7.11 -0.42
CA ASN A 24 -9.35 -7.25 0.28
C ASN A 24 -9.28 -7.16 1.81
N ASP A 25 -8.08 -6.98 2.40
CA ASP A 25 -7.85 -6.93 3.85
C ASP A 25 -6.92 -5.76 4.20
N LEU A 26 -7.35 -4.55 3.79
CA LEU A 26 -6.63 -3.32 4.06
C LEU A 26 -7.07 -2.73 5.41
N PRO A 27 -6.14 -2.22 6.23
CA PRO A 27 -6.47 -1.66 7.54
C PRO A 27 -7.28 -0.35 7.41
N HIS A 28 -6.64 0.74 6.99
CA HIS A 28 -7.29 2.02 6.74
C HIS A 28 -6.76 2.65 5.44
N LYS A 29 -7.67 2.94 4.51
CA LYS A 29 -7.33 3.64 3.28
C LYS A 29 -7.39 5.17 3.49
N PRO A 30 -6.43 5.94 2.96
CA PRO A 30 -6.51 7.40 2.95
C PRO A 30 -7.78 7.93 2.26
N ALA A 31 -8.18 9.14 2.62
CA ALA A 31 -9.34 9.79 2.01
C ALA A 31 -9.15 10.01 0.49
N MET A 32 -10.26 9.93 -0.26
CA MET A 32 -10.29 10.15 -1.73
C MET A 32 -10.04 11.60 -2.16
N MET A 33 -9.64 12.49 -1.24
CA MET A 33 -9.07 13.80 -1.58
C MET A 33 -7.56 13.72 -1.83
N SER A 34 -6.91 12.63 -1.40
CA SER A 34 -5.46 12.42 -1.53
C SER A 34 -5.14 11.54 -2.73
N ILE A 35 -3.98 11.78 -3.34
CA ILE A 35 -3.47 10.95 -4.45
C ILE A 35 -3.23 9.51 -3.98
N SER A 36 -2.78 9.31 -2.74
CA SER A 36 -2.59 7.96 -2.17
C SER A 36 -3.90 7.18 -2.10
N GLY A 37 -5.00 7.83 -1.72
CA GLY A 37 -6.34 7.23 -1.76
C GLY A 37 -6.71 6.77 -3.18
N TRP A 38 -6.44 7.60 -4.19
CA TRP A 38 -6.70 7.24 -5.60
C TRP A 38 -5.85 6.09 -6.10
N LEU A 39 -4.55 6.06 -5.77
CA LEU A 39 -3.65 4.99 -6.21
C LEU A 39 -4.04 3.63 -5.63
N ILE A 40 -4.39 3.59 -4.34
CA ILE A 40 -4.84 2.35 -3.69
C ILE A 40 -6.17 1.89 -4.30
N ASP A 41 -7.11 2.81 -4.54
CA ASP A 41 -8.42 2.51 -5.13
C ASP A 41 -8.32 1.98 -6.58
N ASP A 42 -7.45 2.58 -7.40
CA ASP A 42 -7.18 2.12 -8.76
C ASP A 42 -6.55 0.72 -8.77
N PHE A 43 -5.64 0.44 -7.83
CA PHE A 43 -5.02 -0.89 -7.72
C PHE A 43 -6.06 -1.96 -7.39
N ILE A 44 -6.93 -1.73 -6.39
CA ILE A 44 -7.99 -2.68 -6.02
C ILE A 44 -8.88 -3.01 -7.22
N LYS A 45 -9.32 -2.01 -7.96
CA LYS A 45 -10.17 -2.19 -9.16
C LYS A 45 -9.56 -3.03 -10.27
N ARG A 46 -8.23 -3.16 -10.32
CA ARG A 46 -7.52 -4.01 -11.30
C ARG A 46 -7.39 -5.46 -10.83
N MET A 47 -7.57 -5.71 -9.53
CA MET A 47 -7.46 -7.03 -8.90
C MET A 47 -8.84 -7.70 -8.71
N ASP A 48 -9.92 -6.93 -8.84
CA ASP A 48 -11.30 -7.43 -8.99
C ASP A 48 -11.54 -8.03 -10.39
#